data_AF-W2L8V2-F1
#
_entry.id   AF-W2L8V2-F1
#
_cell.length_a   1.000
_cell.length_b   1.000
_cell.length_c   1.000
_cell.angle_alpha   90.00
_cell.angle_beta   90.00
_cell.angle_gamma   90.00
#
_symmetry.space_group_name_H-M   'P 1'
#
loop_
_entity.id
_entity.type
_entity.pdbx_description
1 polymer ?
#
loop_
_entity_poly.entity_id
_entity_poly.type
_entity_poly.pdbx_seq_one_letter_code
_entity_poly.pdbx_strand_id
1 'polypeptide(L)' 'MVALFRICDFDSGRVFIDDVDIATINLRELRRSLAIIPQDPVLFSGPLRENLDPFHEYSDERIWNVLKQ' A
#
# COMPACT_ATOMS: atom_id res chain seq x y z
N MET A 1 -6.44 -6.93 6.72
CA MET A 1 -5.11 -6.30 6.59
C MET A 1 -3.98 -7.31 6.75
N VAL A 2 -3.83 -7.95 7.92
CA VAL A 2 -2.71 -8.85 8.25
C VAL A 2 -2.50 -9.95 7.21
N ALA A 3 -3.58 -10.63 6.80
CA ALA A 3 -3.49 -11.67 5.79
C ALA A 3 -3.22 -11.12 4.37
N LEU A 4 -4.03 -10.17 3.89
CA LEU A 4 -3.91 -9.62 2.53
C LEU A 4 -2.55 -8.95 2.25
N PHE A 5 -1.99 -8.22 3.21
CA PHE A 5 -0.68 -7.57 3.09
C PHE A 5 0.49 -8.47 3.49
N ARG A 6 0.21 -9.73 3.87
CA ARG A 6 1.17 -10.70 4.39
C ARG A 6 2.10 -10.06 5.43
N ILE A 7 1.49 -9.48 6.48
CA ILE A 7 2.24 -8.90 7.61
C ILE A 7 2.85 -10.03 8.46
N CYS A 8 2.15 -11.17 8.54
CA CYS A 8 2.61 -12.41 9.13
C CYS A 8 2.50 -13.52 8.08
N ASP A 9 3.31 -14.57 8.24
CA ASP A 9 3.21 -15.77 7.42
C ASP A 9 1.96 -16.58 7.77
N PHE A 10 1.52 -17.42 6.82
CA PHE A 10 0.37 -18.29 7.01
C PHE A 10 0.82 -19.66 7.52
N ASP A 11 0.29 -20.10 8.66
CA ASP A 11 0.52 -21.45 9.15
C ASP A 11 -0.23 -22.50 8.31
N SER A 12 -1.39 -22.13 7.76
CA SER A 12 -2.22 -22.98 6.90
C SER A 12 -3.18 -22.14 6.05
N GLY A 13 -3.79 -22.76 5.04
CA GLY A 13 -4.72 -22.09 4.12
C GLY A 13 -3.99 -21.33 3.01
N ARG A 14 -4.79 -20.69 2.14
CA ARG A 14 -4.30 -19.90 0.99
C ARG A 14 -5.23 -18.72 0.76
N VAL A 15 -4.67 -17.64 0.22
CA VAL A 15 -5.40 -16.45 -0.16
C VAL A 15 -5.14 -16.19 -1.63
N PHE A 16 -6.22 -16.06 -2.40
CA PHE A 16 -6.15 -15.80 -3.83
C PHE A 16 -6.66 -14.40 -4.12
N ILE A 17 -5.96 -13.69 -5.00
CA ILE A 17 -6.43 -12.46 -5.63
C ILE A 17 -6.39 -12.71 -7.13
N ASP A 18 -7.53 -12.55 -7.81
CA ASP A 18 -7.67 -12.83 -9.24
C ASP A 18 -7.11 -14.21 -9.64
N ASP A 19 -7.48 -15.24 -8.87
CA ASP A 19 -7.04 -16.64 -9.02
C ASP A 19 -5.53 -16.89 -8.83
N VAL A 20 -4.76 -15.88 -8.42
CA VAL A 20 -3.33 -16.01 -8.10
C VAL A 20 -3.13 -16.16 -6.59
N ASP A 21 -2.41 -17.20 -6.18
CA ASP A 21 -2.01 -17.37 -4.78
C ASP A 21 -0.99 -16.30 -4.39
N ILE A 22 -1.37 -15.40 -3.48
CA ILE A 22 -0.49 -14.29 -3.08
C ILE A 22 0.77 -14.74 -2.33
N ALA A 23 0.81 -16.01 -1.88
CA ALA A 23 2.00 -16.60 -1.28
C ALA A 23 3.15 -16.74 -2.29
N THR A 24 2.85 -16.89 -3.59
CA THR A 24 3.84 -17.08 -4.65
C THR A 24 4.41 -15.76 -5.21
N ILE A 25 3.81 -14.62 -4.87
CA ILE A 25 4.24 -13.29 -5.33
C ILE A 25 5.29 -12.71 -4.38
N ASN A 26 6.25 -11.94 -4.91
CA ASN A 26 7.19 -11.17 -4.09
C ASN A 26 6.44 -10.17 -3.20
N LEU A 27 6.81 -10.11 -1.91
CA LEU A 27 6.14 -9.23 -0.94
C LEU A 27 6.15 -7.75 -1.33
N ARG A 28 7.22 -7.24 -1.95
CA ARG A 28 7.31 -5.83 -2.38
C ARG A 28 6.32 -5.55 -3.50
N GLU A 29 6.20 -6.46 -4.46
CA GLU A 29 5.28 -6.34 -5.60
C GLU A 29 3.82 -6.45 -5.16
N LEU A 30 3.51 -7.44 -4.32
CA LEU A 30 2.18 -7.60 -3.73
C LEU A 30 1.76 -6.33 -2.97
N ARG A 31 2.62 -5.79 -2.11
CA ARG A 31 2.31 -4.61 -1.29
C ARG A 31 2.25 -3.31 -2.10
N ARG A 32 2.93 -3.21 -3.24
CA ARG A 32 2.78 -2.06 -4.17
C ARG A 32 1.47 -2.11 -4.96
N SER A 33 0.87 -3.29 -5.09
CA SER A 33 -0.37 -3.49 -5.84
C SER A 33 -1.63 -3.32 -5.00
N LEU A 34 -1.50 -3.12 -3.69
CA LEU A 34 -2.60 -2.98 -2.74
C LEU A 34 -2.46 -1.66 -1.97
N ALA A 35 -3.56 -0.94 -1.82
CA ALA A 35 -3.66 0.23 -0.96
C ALA A 35 -4.62 -0.03 0.21
N ILE A 36 -4.37 0.58 1.36
CA ILE A 36 -5.25 0.51 2.53
C ILE A 36 -5.41 1.89 3.15
N ILE A 37 -6.63 2.18 3.61
CA ILE A 37 -6.95 3.37 4.41
C ILE A 37 -7.13 2.88 5.86
N PRO A 38 -6.29 3.33 6.81
CA PRO A 38 -6.46 2.99 8.22
C PRO A 38 -7.70 3.66 8.80
N GLN A 39 -8.30 3.05 9.83
CA GLN A 39 -9.45 3.65 10.53
C GLN A 39 -9.03 4.92 11.28
N ASP A 40 -7.88 4.88 11.95
CA ASP A 40 -7.24 6.04 12.59
C ASP A 40 -6.01 6.45 11.75
N PRO A 41 -6.06 7.59 11.05
CA PRO A 41 -4.93 8.05 10.24
C PRO A 41 -3.79 8.53 11.13
N VAL A 42 -2.57 8.12 10.79
CA VAL A 42 -1.34 8.62 11.41
C VAL A 42 -0.53 9.34 10.34
N LEU A 43 -0.16 10.59 10.62
CA LEU A 43 0.76 11.37 9.79
C LEU A 43 2.14 11.40 10.44
N PHE A 44 3.17 11.32 9.61
CA PHE A 44 4.55 11.53 10.04
C PHE A 44 4.84 13.03 10.11
N SER A 45 5.66 13.42 11.10
CA SER A 45 6.16 14.79 11.19
C SER A 45 7.00 15.12 9.95
N GLY A 46 6.66 16.21 9.28
CA GLY A 46 7.36 16.67 8.08
C GLY A 46 6.44 17.38 7.09
N PRO A 47 6.95 17.72 5.89
CA PRO A 47 6.13 18.28 4.82
C PRO A 47 4.98 17.34 4.43
N LEU A 48 3.84 17.92 4.03
CA LEU A 48 2.72 17.14 3.49
C LEU A 48 3.14 16.31 2.27
N ARG A 49 4.05 16.84 1.44
CA ARG A 49 4.62 16.17 0.27
C ARG A 49 5.24 14.81 0.59
N GLU A 50 5.91 14.68 1.73
CA GLU A 50 6.55 13.44 2.19
C GLU A 50 5.52 12.44 2.73
N ASN A 51 4.42 12.92 3.31
CA ASN A 51 3.33 12.05 3.75
C ASN A 51 2.54 11.48 2.56
N LEU A 52 2.48 12.20 1.44
CA LEU A 52 1.74 11.80 0.23
C LEU A 52 2.56 10.93 -0.72
N ASP A 53 3.84 11.25 -0.94
CA ASP A 53 4.73 10.49 -1.83
C ASP A 53 6.18 10.55 -1.29
N PRO A 54 6.50 9.70 -0.29
CA PRO A 54 7.81 9.67 0.37
C PRO A 54 8.96 9.21 -0.55
N PHE A 55 8.63 8.58 -1.69
CA PHE A 55 9.63 8.08 -2.64
C PHE A 55 9.85 9.02 -3.83
N HIS A 56 9.14 10.16 -3.86
CA HIS A 56 9.22 11.14 -4.95
C HIS A 56 8.94 10.51 -6.33
N GLU A 57 8.02 9.55 -6.39
CA GLU A 57 7.66 8.83 -7.61
C GLU A 57 6.76 9.69 -8.54
N TYR A 58 6.13 10.75 -8.03
CA TYR A 58 5.15 11.55 -8.77
C TYR A 58 5.50 13.04 -8.84
N SER A 59 5.17 13.67 -9.96
CA SER A 59 5.27 15.13 -10.14
C SER A 59 4.29 15.90 -9.26
N ASP A 60 4.63 17.13 -8.90
CA ASP A 60 3.75 18.02 -8.12
C ASP A 60 2.39 18.25 -8.79
N GLU A 61 2.33 18.35 -10.13
CA GLU A 61 1.07 18.47 -10.87
C GLU A 61 0.13 17.29 -10.60
N ARG A 62 0.66 16.07 -10.64
CA ARG A 62 -0.11 14.85 -10.38
C ARG A 62 -0.62 14.80 -8.95
N ILE A 63 0.20 15.19 -7.97
CA ILE A 63 -0.22 15.27 -6.57
C ILE A 63 -1.31 16.32 -6.41
N TRP A 64 -1.17 17.48 -7.05
CA TRP A 64 -2.17 18.55 -6.99
C TRP A 64 -3.51 18.17 -7.60
N ASN A 65 -3.50 17.33 -8.64
CA ASN A 65 -4.72 16.80 -9.24
C ASN A 65 -5.46 15.85 -8.28
N VAL A 66 -4.74 15.04 -7.50
CA VAL A 66 -5.36 14.13 -6.51
C VAL A 66 -5.96 14.91 -5.33
N LEU A 67 -5.33 15.99 -4.88
CA LEU A 67 -5.82 16.82 -3.77
C LEU A 67 -7.05 17.68 -4.10
N LYS A 68 -7.37 17.86 -5.39
CA LYS A 68 -8.53 18.63 -5.85
C LYS A 68 -9.79 17.78 -6.04
N GLN A 69 -9.67 16.46 -5.98
CA GLN A 69 -10.80 15.53 -6.02
C GLN A 69 -11.52 15.53 -4.68
#